data_AF-A0A7S2ISM1-F1
#
_entry.id   AF-A0A7S2ISM1-F1
#
_cell.length_a   1.000
_cell.length_b   1.000
_cell.length_c   1.000
_cell.angle_alpha   90.00
_cell.angle_beta   90.00
_cell.angle_gamma   90.00
#
_symmetry.space_group_name_H-M   'P 1'
#
loop_
_entity.id
_entity.type
_entity.pdbx_description
1 polymer ?
#
loop_
_entity_poly.entity_id
_entity_poly.type
_entity_poly.pdbx_seq_one_letter_code
_entity_poly.pdbx_strand_id
1 'polypeptide(L)'
;TEAARQPLALPVIFGGRRSVPGIEACHGGNTGYCNSLMYRARGYCPGSSCVQIVNPAGHRTRTPLHIHSYHFNGHGASLKHRLEKAVCGKGGWHHGGFPCGGRAKFFRGYPGVFSAAGGGISHACITVWPGSCHGGTIVLVSYGCSIE
;
A
#
# COMPACT_ATOMS: atom_id res chain seq x y z
N THR A 1 -13.76 31.00 -4.49
CA THR A 1 -13.04 30.28 -5.55
C THR A 1 -12.42 29.04 -4.94
N GLU A 2 -13.03 27.89 -5.20
CA GLU A 2 -12.68 26.62 -4.60
C GLU A 2 -11.42 26.07 -5.27
N ALA A 3 -10.26 26.37 -4.67
CA ALA A 3 -9.03 25.70 -5.03
C ALA A 3 -9.14 24.26 -4.53
N ALA A 4 -9.57 23.35 -5.42
CA ALA A 4 -9.36 21.93 -5.26
C ALA A 4 -7.86 21.71 -5.01
N ARG A 5 -7.49 21.50 -3.74
CA ARG A 5 -6.16 21.08 -3.35
C ARG A 5 -5.94 19.69 -3.94
N GLN A 6 -5.39 19.63 -5.15
CA GLN A 6 -4.80 18.42 -5.67
C GLN A 6 -3.87 17.86 -4.59
N PRO A 7 -3.97 16.59 -4.21
CA PRO A 7 -2.97 15.98 -3.33
C PRO A 7 -1.62 16.18 -4.02
N LEU A 8 -0.68 16.81 -3.31
CA LEU A 8 0.69 16.99 -3.81
C LEU A 8 1.23 15.60 -4.14
N ALA A 9 1.31 15.29 -5.44
CA ALA A 9 1.74 13.99 -5.90
C ALA A 9 3.21 13.77 -5.50
N LEU A 10 3.47 12.77 -4.67
CA LEU A 10 4.84 12.36 -4.37
C LEU A 10 5.38 11.57 -5.57
N PRO A 11 6.71 11.39 -5.67
CA PRO A 11 7.30 10.62 -6.75
C PRO A 11 6.73 9.21 -6.85
N VAL A 12 6.41 8.80 -8.09
CA VAL A 12 6.06 7.41 -8.40
C VAL A 12 7.36 6.62 -8.56
N ILE A 13 7.49 5.51 -7.81
CA ILE A 13 8.67 4.65 -7.90
C ILE A 13 8.40 3.53 -8.88
N PHE A 14 9.15 3.52 -9.98
CA PHE A 14 9.12 2.45 -10.98
C PHE A 14 10.17 1.37 -10.68
N GLY A 15 9.79 0.12 -10.90
CA GLY A 15 10.72 -0.99 -11.04
C GLY A 15 11.54 -0.86 -12.33
N GLY A 16 12.76 -1.36 -12.32
CA GLY A 16 13.64 -1.43 -13.49
C GLY A 16 13.80 -2.83 -14.08
N ARG A 17 13.22 -3.86 -13.44
CA ARG A 17 13.34 -5.25 -13.89
C ARG A 17 12.21 -5.61 -14.86
N ARG A 18 12.57 -6.04 -16.08
CA ARG A 18 11.61 -6.58 -17.06
C ARG A 18 10.83 -7.78 -16.54
N SER A 19 11.43 -8.58 -15.65
CA SER A 19 10.77 -9.72 -14.99
C SER A 19 9.73 -9.31 -13.94
N VAL A 20 9.55 -8.01 -13.68
CA VAL A 20 8.60 -7.48 -12.69
C VAL A 20 7.70 -6.44 -13.37
N PRO A 21 6.78 -6.88 -14.24
CA PRO A 21 5.83 -5.99 -14.92
C PRO A 21 4.81 -5.36 -13.95
N GLY A 22 4.62 -5.96 -12.77
CA GLY A 22 3.60 -5.55 -11.81
C GLY A 22 3.56 -6.43 -10.57
N ILE A 23 2.53 -6.22 -9.73
CA ILE A 23 2.34 -6.97 -8.48
C ILE A 23 2.15 -8.47 -8.72
N GLU A 24 1.60 -8.85 -9.87
CA GLU A 24 1.46 -10.24 -10.30
C GLU A 24 2.77 -11.01 -10.36
N ALA A 25 3.91 -10.30 -10.43
CA ALA A 25 5.24 -10.89 -10.42
C ALA A 25 5.96 -10.82 -9.05
N CYS A 26 5.33 -10.28 -8.00
CA CYS A 26 5.95 -10.05 -6.68
C CYS A 26 5.92 -11.26 -5.74
N HIS A 27 6.10 -12.45 -6.28
CA HIS A 27 6.16 -13.72 -5.54
C HIS A 27 7.50 -14.43 -5.80
N GLY A 28 7.79 -15.47 -5.01
CA GLY A 28 9.00 -16.30 -5.16
C GLY A 28 10.29 -15.47 -5.17
N GLY A 29 11.16 -15.72 -6.15
CA GLY A 29 12.47 -15.04 -6.28
C GLY A 29 12.39 -13.52 -6.48
N ASN A 30 11.23 -12.97 -6.84
CA ASN A 30 11.05 -11.52 -7.03
C ASN A 30 10.61 -10.78 -5.76
N THR A 31 10.14 -11.48 -4.72
CA THR A 31 9.55 -10.84 -3.53
C THR A 31 10.50 -9.85 -2.85
N GLY A 32 11.79 -10.20 -2.71
CA GLY A 32 12.80 -9.31 -2.14
C GLY A 32 12.99 -8.02 -2.93
N TYR A 33 12.97 -8.11 -4.26
CA TYR A 33 13.07 -6.94 -5.14
C TYR A 33 11.85 -6.04 -5.01
N CYS A 34 10.63 -6.59 -5.03
CA CYS A 34 9.42 -5.80 -4.84
C CYS A 34 9.40 -5.10 -3.47
N ASN A 35 9.79 -5.80 -2.39
CA ASN A 35 9.93 -5.19 -1.07
C ASN A 35 10.90 -4.02 -1.09
N SER A 36 12.05 -4.16 -1.77
CA SER A 36 13.04 -3.07 -1.87
C SER A 36 12.46 -1.81 -2.53
N LEU A 37 11.56 -1.95 -3.51
CA LEU A 37 10.88 -0.82 -4.13
C LEU A 37 9.90 -0.14 -3.15
N MET A 38 9.16 -0.91 -2.34
CA MET A 38 8.29 -0.36 -1.28
C MET A 38 9.09 0.40 -0.21
N TYR A 39 10.24 -0.13 0.19
CA TYR A 39 11.17 0.57 1.08
C TYR A 39 11.70 1.87 0.46
N ARG A 40 12.03 1.89 -0.84
CA ARG A 40 12.43 3.13 -1.53
C ARG A 40 11.29 4.14 -1.56
N ALA A 41 10.07 3.69 -1.87
CA ALA A 41 8.88 4.55 -1.84
C ALA A 41 8.63 5.13 -0.43
N ARG A 42 9.00 4.40 0.64
CA ARG A 42 8.83 4.87 2.03
C ARG A 42 9.70 6.09 2.32
N GLY A 43 10.83 6.25 1.64
CA GLY A 43 11.66 7.45 1.74
C GLY A 43 10.91 8.74 1.38
N TYR A 44 9.92 8.65 0.48
CA TYR A 44 9.06 9.77 0.08
C TYR A 44 7.77 9.85 0.91
N CYS A 45 7.42 8.77 1.59
CA CYS A 45 6.29 8.67 2.49
C CYS A 45 6.73 8.11 3.87
N PRO A 46 7.41 8.91 4.71
CA PRO A 46 7.98 8.42 5.96
C PRO A 46 7.02 8.43 7.15
N GLY A 47 5.91 9.18 7.07
CA GLY A 47 5.11 9.58 8.23
C GLY A 47 3.62 9.19 8.16
N SER A 48 2.88 9.63 9.17
CA SER A 48 1.48 9.25 9.41
C SER A 48 0.45 9.93 8.50
N SER A 49 0.89 10.85 7.62
CA SER A 49 0.05 11.65 6.73
C SER A 49 0.19 11.28 5.26
N CYS A 50 0.79 10.12 4.98
CA CYS A 50 0.96 9.65 3.61
C CYS A 50 0.67 8.15 3.48
N VAL A 51 0.40 7.73 2.25
CA VAL A 51 0.03 6.37 1.89
C VAL A 51 0.83 5.93 0.67
N GLN A 52 1.12 4.63 0.58
CA GLN A 52 1.74 4.01 -0.57
C GLN A 52 0.78 3.02 -1.19
N ILE A 53 0.65 3.02 -2.52
CA ILE A 53 -0.34 2.22 -3.24
C ILE A 53 0.33 1.49 -4.41
N VAL A 54 -0.01 0.21 -4.55
CA VAL A 54 0.33 -0.62 -5.72
C VAL A 54 -0.96 -1.16 -6.30
N ASN A 55 -1.23 -0.82 -7.56
CA ASN A 55 -2.43 -1.26 -8.25
C ASN A 55 -2.24 -2.59 -8.98
N PRO A 56 -3.30 -3.43 -9.04
CA PRO A 56 -3.30 -4.63 -9.86
C PRO A 56 -3.29 -4.29 -11.36
N ALA A 57 -2.99 -5.28 -12.20
CA ALA A 57 -2.91 -5.10 -13.66
C ALA A 57 -4.16 -4.47 -14.28
N GLY A 58 -5.37 -4.86 -13.83
CA GLY A 58 -6.63 -4.30 -14.34
C GLY A 58 -6.92 -2.84 -13.92
N HIS A 59 -6.09 -2.25 -13.05
CA HIS A 59 -6.28 -0.90 -12.52
C HIS A 59 -5.01 -0.04 -12.67
N ARG A 60 -4.14 -0.38 -13.63
CA ARG A 60 -2.96 0.42 -13.96
C ARG A 60 -2.83 0.58 -15.47
N THR A 61 -2.22 1.69 -15.88
CA THR A 61 -1.96 2.01 -17.30
C THR A 61 -0.48 1.87 -17.69
N ARG A 62 0.40 1.64 -16.71
CA ARG A 62 1.85 1.56 -16.91
C ARG A 62 2.40 0.22 -16.48
N THR A 63 3.41 -0.21 -17.21
CA THR A 63 4.30 -1.34 -16.92
C THR A 63 5.71 -0.77 -17.04
N PRO A 64 6.61 -0.94 -16.07
CA PRO A 64 6.67 -1.99 -15.03
C PRO A 64 5.93 -1.67 -13.71
N LEU A 65 6.10 -2.53 -12.70
CA LEU A 65 5.61 -2.33 -11.33
C LEU A 65 5.94 -0.91 -10.88
N HIS A 66 4.95 -0.22 -10.33
CA HIS A 66 5.14 1.12 -9.79
C HIS A 66 4.35 1.31 -8.50
N ILE A 67 4.90 2.15 -7.64
CA ILE A 67 4.34 2.47 -6.33
C ILE A 67 4.03 3.95 -6.32
N HIS A 68 2.77 4.26 -6.09
CA HIS A 68 2.34 5.63 -5.86
C HIS A 68 2.52 5.98 -4.40
N SER A 69 2.93 7.21 -4.15
CA SER A 69 2.94 7.78 -2.81
C SER A 69 2.11 9.05 -2.83
N TYR A 70 1.26 9.22 -1.83
CA TYR A 70 0.41 10.40 -1.72
C TYR A 70 0.40 10.91 -0.30
N HIS A 71 0.39 12.23 -0.14
CA HIS A 71 -0.17 12.83 1.06
C HIS A 71 -1.69 12.76 0.96
N PHE A 72 -2.35 12.23 1.99
CA PHE A 72 -3.79 12.14 2.01
C PHE A 72 -4.40 13.18 2.95
N ASN A 73 -5.62 13.59 2.63
CA ASN A 73 -6.53 14.33 3.50
C ASN A 73 -7.90 13.63 3.47
N GLY A 74 -8.88 14.15 4.24
CA GLY A 74 -10.28 13.74 4.15
C GLY A 74 -10.52 12.22 4.16
N HIS A 75 -10.86 11.66 2.99
CA HIS A 75 -11.17 10.24 2.82
C HIS A 75 -10.04 9.31 3.28
N GLY A 76 -8.79 9.57 2.87
CA GLY A 76 -7.65 8.72 3.24
C GLY A 76 -7.38 8.73 4.75
N ALA A 77 -7.58 9.86 5.41
CA ALA A 77 -7.47 9.98 6.86
C ALA A 77 -8.59 9.20 7.58
N SER A 78 -9.81 9.26 7.03
CA SER A 78 -10.96 8.53 7.56
C SER A 78 -10.78 7.01 7.41
N LEU A 79 -10.27 6.55 6.26
CA LEU A 79 -9.97 5.14 6.04
C LEU A 79 -8.85 4.66 6.98
N LYS A 80 -7.75 5.43 7.10
CA LYS A 80 -6.67 5.12 8.05
C LYS A 80 -7.20 4.98 9.48
N HIS A 81 -8.02 5.92 9.95
CA HIS A 81 -8.60 5.87 11.30
C HIS A 81 -9.45 4.61 11.54
N ARG A 82 -10.27 4.21 10.56
CA ARG A 82 -11.05 2.96 10.63
C ARG A 82 -10.14 1.74 10.72
N LEU A 83 -9.09 1.71 9.91
CA LEU A 83 -8.10 0.63 9.95
C LEU A 83 -7.38 0.59 11.30
N GLU A 84 -6.95 1.74 11.83
CA GLU A 84 -6.30 1.83 13.13
C GLU A 84 -7.18 1.26 14.25
N LYS A 85 -8.47 1.63 14.31
CA LYS A 85 -9.43 1.01 15.24
C LYS A 85 -9.57 -0.50 15.06
N ALA A 86 -9.46 -0.97 13.83
CA ALA A 86 -9.62 -2.38 13.53
C ALA A 86 -8.39 -3.21 13.90
N VAL A 87 -7.17 -2.70 13.70
CA VAL A 87 -5.93 -3.49 13.78
C VAL A 87 -4.91 -3.06 14.83
N CYS A 88 -4.94 -1.80 15.33
CA CYS A 88 -3.97 -1.37 16.33
C CYS A 88 -4.12 -2.17 17.62
N GLY A 89 -3.01 -2.69 18.15
CA GLY A 89 -2.99 -3.50 19.36
C GLY A 89 -3.56 -4.92 19.19
N LYS A 90 -3.95 -5.32 17.97
CA LYS A 90 -4.50 -6.65 17.68
C LYS A 90 -3.54 -7.47 16.84
N GLY A 91 -3.52 -8.79 17.09
CA GLY A 91 -2.69 -9.73 16.36
C GLY A 91 -3.41 -10.29 15.13
N GLY A 92 -2.66 -10.46 14.05
CA GLY A 92 -3.14 -11.17 12.85
C GLY A 92 -3.75 -10.27 11.78
N TRP A 93 -4.34 -10.91 10.78
CA TRP A 93 -5.07 -10.25 9.70
C TRP A 93 -6.54 -10.10 10.10
N HIS A 94 -7.07 -8.90 9.91
CA HIS A 94 -8.47 -8.59 10.20
C HIS A 94 -9.23 -8.30 8.90
N HIS A 95 -10.54 -8.51 8.94
CA HIS A 95 -11.49 -8.27 7.87
C HIS A 95 -12.67 -7.44 8.40
N GLY A 96 -13.59 -7.04 7.52
CA GLY A 96 -14.86 -6.42 7.88
C GLY A 96 -14.93 -4.95 7.49
N GLY A 97 -15.69 -4.66 6.43
CA GLY A 97 -15.95 -3.29 5.95
C GLY A 97 -14.73 -2.57 5.35
N PHE A 98 -13.64 -3.28 5.08
CA PHE A 98 -12.51 -2.73 4.35
C PHE A 98 -12.83 -2.68 2.85
N PRO A 99 -12.22 -1.75 2.11
CA PRO A 99 -12.43 -1.65 0.68
C PRO A 99 -12.26 -2.99 -0.03
N CYS A 100 -13.24 -3.33 -0.87
CA CYS A 100 -13.17 -4.44 -1.82
C CYS A 100 -12.87 -5.79 -1.15
N GLY A 101 -13.56 -6.05 -0.03
CA GLY A 101 -13.43 -7.30 0.73
C GLY A 101 -12.05 -7.51 1.34
N GLY A 102 -11.25 -6.45 1.46
CA GLY A 102 -9.85 -6.54 1.84
C GLY A 102 -9.62 -7.00 3.28
N ARG A 103 -8.34 -7.25 3.57
CA ARG A 103 -7.82 -7.57 4.90
C ARG A 103 -6.67 -6.67 5.27
N ALA A 104 -6.60 -6.29 6.54
CA ALA A 104 -5.55 -5.41 7.04
C ALA A 104 -4.84 -6.02 8.24
N LYS A 105 -3.56 -5.67 8.40
CA LYS A 105 -2.75 -6.05 9.56
C LYS A 105 -1.83 -4.91 9.97
N PHE A 106 -1.66 -4.76 11.28
CA PHE A 106 -0.65 -3.90 11.87
C PHE A 106 0.69 -4.64 12.02
N PHE A 107 1.77 -3.94 11.74
CA PHE A 107 3.14 -4.38 11.94
C PHE A 107 3.90 -3.36 12.79
N ARG A 108 4.65 -3.84 13.78
CA ARG A 108 5.65 -3.02 14.47
C ARG A 108 6.78 -2.73 13.46
N GLY A 109 7.02 -1.45 13.18
CA GLY A 109 7.95 -1.02 12.13
C GLY A 109 7.38 -1.13 10.72
N TYR A 110 8.25 -1.14 9.71
CA TYR A 110 7.88 -1.29 8.30
C TYR A 110 8.24 -2.70 7.83
N PRO A 111 7.27 -3.54 7.43
CA PRO A 111 7.56 -4.93 7.03
C PRO A 111 8.06 -5.01 5.59
N GLY A 112 8.62 -6.16 5.20
CA GLY A 112 8.67 -6.54 3.79
C GLY A 112 7.23 -6.74 3.29
N VAL A 113 6.64 -5.70 2.70
CA VAL A 113 5.19 -5.61 2.40
C VAL A 113 4.67 -6.81 1.62
N PHE A 114 5.34 -7.22 0.54
CA PHE A 114 4.91 -8.36 -0.29
C PHE A 114 5.14 -9.70 0.42
N SER A 115 6.22 -9.82 1.20
CA SER A 115 6.42 -11.00 2.05
C SER A 115 5.33 -11.12 3.11
N ALA A 116 4.93 -10.00 3.71
CA ALA A 116 3.90 -9.93 4.74
C ALA A 116 2.51 -10.24 4.18
N ALA A 117 2.19 -9.67 3.01
CA ALA A 117 0.92 -9.94 2.31
C ALA A 117 0.78 -11.44 1.97
N GLY A 118 1.88 -12.14 1.69
CA GLY A 118 1.90 -13.57 1.44
C GLY A 118 1.46 -13.93 0.02
N GLY A 119 1.08 -15.20 -0.19
CA GLY A 119 0.63 -15.71 -1.48
C GLY A 119 -0.72 -15.13 -1.94
N GLY A 120 -1.05 -15.28 -3.22
CA GLY A 120 -2.35 -14.90 -3.77
C GLY A 120 -2.56 -13.39 -3.94
N ILE A 121 -1.50 -12.62 -4.12
CA ILE A 121 -1.56 -11.16 -4.31
C ILE A 121 -1.56 -10.72 -5.77
N SER A 122 -1.61 -11.65 -6.74
CA SER A 122 -1.40 -11.31 -8.15
C SER A 122 -2.47 -10.38 -8.74
N HIS A 123 -3.63 -10.32 -8.11
CA HIS A 123 -4.73 -9.41 -8.47
C HIS A 123 -5.07 -8.44 -7.34
N ALA A 124 -4.17 -8.29 -6.35
CA ALA A 124 -4.41 -7.44 -5.22
C ALA A 124 -4.05 -5.98 -5.52
N CYS A 125 -4.76 -5.06 -4.86
CA CYS A 125 -4.25 -3.74 -4.55
C CYS A 125 -3.60 -3.81 -3.16
N ILE A 126 -2.40 -3.26 -3.04
CA ILE A 126 -1.69 -3.15 -1.77
C ILE A 126 -1.63 -1.69 -1.37
N THR A 127 -2.14 -1.39 -0.18
CA THR A 127 -2.13 -0.03 0.38
C THR A 127 -1.46 -0.04 1.73
N VAL A 128 -0.50 0.86 1.92
CA VAL A 128 0.36 0.90 3.11
C VAL A 128 0.33 2.28 3.74
N TRP A 129 0.07 2.33 5.05
CA TRP A 129 0.12 3.55 5.86
C TRP A 129 1.26 3.47 6.87
N PRO A 130 2.44 4.02 6.54
CA PRO A 130 3.52 4.22 7.49
C PRO A 130 3.09 5.15 8.65
N GLY A 131 3.74 5.05 9.80
CA GLY A 131 3.45 5.90 10.96
C GLY A 131 2.09 5.67 11.62
N SER A 132 1.47 4.51 11.40
CA SER A 132 0.21 4.12 12.05
C SER A 132 0.43 3.57 13.45
N CYS A 133 -0.58 3.62 14.32
CA CYS A 133 -0.56 3.01 15.66
C CYS A 133 0.73 3.34 16.46
N HIS A 134 1.05 4.63 16.64
CA HIS A 134 2.28 5.08 17.33
C HIS A 134 3.59 4.69 16.62
N GLY A 135 3.64 4.78 15.28
CA GLY A 135 4.87 4.70 14.51
C GLY A 135 5.14 3.37 13.78
N GLY A 136 4.23 2.41 13.83
CA GLY A 136 4.29 1.21 13.00
C GLY A 136 3.63 1.38 11.63
N THR A 137 3.22 0.27 11.01
CA THR A 137 2.69 0.26 9.64
C THR A 137 1.43 -0.58 9.55
N ILE A 138 0.41 -0.07 8.87
CA ILE A 138 -0.75 -0.87 8.47
C ILE A 138 -0.58 -1.24 7.00
N VAL A 139 -0.74 -2.53 6.70
CA VAL A 139 -0.83 -3.05 5.32
C VAL A 139 -2.26 -3.53 5.09
N LEU A 140 -2.89 -3.01 4.04
CA LEU A 140 -4.18 -3.46 3.52
C LEU A 140 -3.95 -4.19 2.20
N VAL A 141 -4.52 -5.39 2.09
CA VAL A 141 -4.61 -6.17 0.86
C VAL A 141 -6.07 -6.20 0.44
N SER A 142 -6.41 -5.59 -0.70
CA SER A 142 -7.76 -5.59 -1.28
C SER A 142 -7.75 -6.23 -2.67
N TYR A 143 -8.91 -6.65 -3.16
CA TYR A 143 -9.02 -7.36 -4.43
C TYR A 143 -10.07 -6.72 -5.33
N GLY A 144 -9.84 -6.75 -6.64
CA GLY A 144 -10.82 -6.30 -7.63
C GLY A 144 -11.07 -4.79 -7.69
N CYS A 145 -10.20 -3.97 -7.09
CA CYS A 145 -10.29 -2.51 -7.15
C CYS A 145 -8.92 -1.83 -7.00
N SER A 146 -8.88 -0.53 -7.27
CA SER A 146 -7.86 0.42 -6.78
C SER A 146 -8.53 1.37 -5.77
N ILE A 147 -7.76 1.83 -4.78
CA ILE A 147 -8.23 2.78 -3.76
C ILE A 147 -7.37 4.05 -3.69
N GLU A 148 -6.72 4.39 -4.81
CA GLU A 148 -6.03 5.68 -5.00
C GLU A 148 -6.92 6.88 -4.69
#